data_AF-M0IBR7-F1
#
_entry.id   AF-M0IBR7-F1
#
_cell.length_a   1.000
_cell.length_b   1.000
_cell.length_c   1.000
_cell.angle_alpha   90.00
_cell.angle_beta   90.00
_cell.angle_gamma   90.00
#
_symmetry.space_group_name_H-M   'P 1'
#
loop_
_entity.id
_entity.type
_entity.pdbx_description
1 polymer ?
#
loop_
_entity_poly.entity_id
_entity_poly.type
_entity_poly.pdbx_seq_one_letter_code
_entity_poly.pdbx_strand_id
1 'polypeptide(L)'
;MSANDSTAKKSIVTELNFGAKTSKRVSWESWEFAVEAPHLVRVTNASYGFEKADHSYLVGVEDRDGVLVPAECECPADKYNEEYDCKHKVALATVGGPVVLEAAVNFPTPSGNPERSNASTVADKLRADGGATTKRIGGESKPLDAEEHDECDCAELSDDFPCWPCVRDGNRELPE
;
A
#
# COMPACT_ATOMS: atom_id res chain seq x y z
N MET A 1 18.22 46.47 -5.87
CA MET A 1 18.38 45.05 -5.51
C MET A 1 17.03 44.41 -5.69
N SER A 2 16.84 43.71 -6.81
CA SER A 2 15.55 43.14 -7.20
C SER A 2 15.16 42.02 -6.24
N ALA A 3 13.91 42.01 -5.81
CA ALA A 3 13.32 40.92 -5.04
C ALA A 3 13.30 39.65 -5.92
N ASN A 4 13.95 38.58 -5.46
CA ASN A 4 13.80 37.25 -6.03
C ASN A 4 12.49 36.65 -5.53
N ASP A 5 11.39 37.08 -6.15
CA ASP A 5 10.05 36.54 -5.97
C ASP A 5 9.86 35.38 -6.96
N SER A 6 10.47 34.24 -6.64
CA SER A 6 10.16 32.95 -7.26
C SER A 6 10.05 31.93 -6.14
N THR A 7 8.82 31.63 -5.73
CA THR A 7 8.38 30.45 -4.97
C THR A 7 9.52 29.75 -4.23
N ALA A 8 9.81 30.20 -3.01
CA ALA A 8 10.75 29.52 -2.12
C ALA A 8 10.34 28.06 -2.03
N LYS A 9 11.07 27.17 -2.71
CA LYS A 9 10.85 25.72 -2.65
C LYS A 9 10.95 25.32 -1.18
N LYS A 10 9.82 25.08 -0.52
CA LYS A 10 9.80 24.49 0.81
C LYS A 10 10.58 23.19 0.70
N SER A 11 11.68 23.09 1.43
CA SER A 11 12.44 21.84 1.45
C SER A 11 11.56 20.83 2.16
N ILE A 12 11.20 19.73 1.51
CA ILE A 12 10.43 18.64 2.12
C ILE A 12 10.93 18.24 3.52
N VAL A 13 12.23 18.36 3.74
CA VAL A 13 12.89 18.06 5.02
C VAL A 13 12.39 18.96 6.15
N THR A 14 11.97 20.19 5.86
CA THR A 14 11.41 21.11 6.86
C THR A 14 9.99 20.75 7.31
N GLU A 15 9.33 19.83 6.59
CA GLU A 15 8.02 19.29 6.96
C GLU A 15 8.13 18.12 7.96
N LEU A 16 9.34 17.69 8.30
CA LEU A 16 9.60 16.59 9.24
C LEU A 16 10.22 17.11 10.55
N ASN A 17 9.76 16.58 11.68
CA ASN A 17 10.30 16.88 13.00
C ASN A 17 11.29 15.79 13.45
N PHE A 18 12.59 16.06 13.37
CA PHE A 18 13.62 15.10 13.79
C PHE A 18 14.84 15.76 14.41
N GLY A 19 15.46 15.06 15.36
CA GLY A 19 16.66 15.54 16.05
C GLY A 19 17.96 15.30 15.27
N ALA A 20 19.03 15.98 15.70
CA ALA A 20 20.37 15.86 15.11
C ALA A 20 20.92 14.42 15.09
N LYS A 21 20.54 13.58 16.05
CA LYS A 21 20.91 12.15 16.06
C LYS A 21 20.31 11.41 14.87
N THR A 22 19.03 11.62 14.57
CA THR A 22 18.34 11.00 13.43
C THR A 22 18.97 11.47 12.12
N SER A 23 19.21 12.77 11.98
CA SER A 23 19.91 13.35 10.83
C SER A 23 21.27 12.69 10.55
N LYS A 24 22.12 12.57 11.58
CA LYS A 24 23.44 11.92 11.47
C LYS A 24 23.35 10.44 11.12
N ARG A 25 22.37 9.71 11.67
CA ARG A 25 22.19 8.30 11.32
C ARG A 25 21.80 8.13 9.86
N VAL A 26 20.86 8.95 9.39
CA VAL A 26 20.41 8.91 7.99
C VAL A 26 21.59 9.17 7.04
N SER A 27 22.51 10.07 7.37
CA SER A 27 23.68 10.36 6.52
C SER A 27 24.80 9.32 6.56
N TRP A 28 24.85 8.44 7.57
CA TRP A 28 25.88 7.39 7.68
C TRP A 28 25.36 6.00 7.27
N GLU A 29 24.04 5.81 7.24
CA GLU A 29 23.41 4.56 6.86
C GLU A 29 23.18 4.51 5.33
N SER A 30 23.15 3.29 4.79
CA SER A 30 22.83 3.02 3.38
C SER A 30 21.33 2.70 3.24
N TRP A 31 20.72 3.18 2.17
CA TRP A 31 19.27 3.09 1.97
C TRP A 31 18.93 2.54 0.59
N GLU A 32 17.93 1.67 0.54
CA GLU A 32 17.29 1.20 -0.69
C GLU A 32 15.82 1.63 -0.67
N PHE A 33 15.31 2.02 -1.85
CA PHE A 33 13.93 2.49 -2.02
C PHE A 33 13.27 1.69 -3.14
N ALA A 34 12.06 1.19 -2.88
CA ALA A 34 11.22 0.55 -3.89
C ALA A 34 9.80 1.14 -3.84
N VAL A 35 9.24 1.52 -4.99
CA VAL A 35 7.86 1.97 -5.07
C VAL A 35 6.98 0.71 -5.21
N GLU A 36 6.15 0.45 -4.20
CA GLU A 36 5.35 -0.78 -4.11
C GLU A 36 3.92 -0.57 -4.61
N ALA A 37 3.39 0.63 -4.41
CA ALA A 37 2.04 1.02 -4.80
C ALA A 37 1.95 2.55 -4.93
N PRO A 38 0.84 3.09 -5.48
CA PRO A 38 0.58 4.52 -5.45
C PRO A 38 0.72 5.07 -4.03
N HIS A 39 1.52 6.12 -3.87
CA HIS A 39 1.79 6.75 -2.57
C HIS A 39 2.49 5.86 -1.52
N LEU A 40 3.08 4.73 -1.92
CA LEU A 40 3.69 3.77 -0.98
C LEU A 40 5.10 3.38 -1.41
N VAL A 41 6.07 3.63 -0.51
CA VAL A 41 7.49 3.34 -0.75
C VAL A 41 8.00 2.40 0.33
N ARG A 42 8.58 1.26 -0.08
CA ARG A 42 9.41 0.43 0.80
C ARG A 42 10.77 1.09 0.98
N VAL A 43 11.09 1.39 2.23
CA VAL A 43 12.36 1.98 2.65
C VAL A 43 13.13 0.92 3.43
N THR A 44 14.27 0.50 2.90
CA THR A 44 15.12 -0.53 3.49
C THR A 44 16.45 0.04 3.93
N ASN A 45 16.84 -0.23 5.17
CA ASN A 45 18.16 0.12 5.66
C ASN A 45 19.20 -0.93 5.27
N ALA A 46 19.93 -0.67 4.18
CA ALA A 46 20.91 -1.59 3.63
C ALA A 46 22.19 -1.73 4.50
N SER A 47 22.40 -0.87 5.49
CA SER A 47 23.55 -1.03 6.42
C SER A 47 23.46 -2.28 7.28
N TYR A 48 22.28 -2.90 7.39
CA TYR A 48 22.10 -4.19 8.08
C TYR A 48 22.52 -5.41 7.25
N GLY A 49 22.99 -5.21 6.02
CA GLY A 49 23.54 -6.28 5.18
C GLY A 49 22.52 -7.40 4.94
N PHE A 50 22.83 -8.63 5.37
CA PHE A 50 21.94 -9.78 5.18
C PHE A 50 20.66 -9.69 6.04
N GLU A 51 20.66 -8.90 7.11
CA GLU A 51 19.50 -8.67 7.99
C GLU A 51 18.65 -7.47 7.54
N LYS A 52 18.96 -6.87 6.37
CA LYS A 52 18.23 -5.69 5.88
C LYS A 52 16.74 -5.94 5.69
N ALA A 53 16.33 -7.19 5.48
CA ALA A 53 14.92 -7.58 5.36
C ALA A 53 14.13 -7.24 6.63
N ASP A 54 14.73 -7.40 7.81
CA ASP A 54 14.09 -7.05 9.10
C ASP A 54 14.06 -5.53 9.36
N HIS A 55 14.76 -4.77 8.52
CA HIS A 55 14.92 -3.32 8.58
C HIS A 55 14.36 -2.66 7.32
N SER A 56 13.26 -3.24 6.82
CA SER A 56 12.53 -2.78 5.65
C SER A 56 11.11 -2.42 6.05
N TYR A 57 10.71 -1.17 5.82
CA TYR A 57 9.40 -0.65 6.21
C TYR A 57 8.76 0.17 5.10
N LEU A 58 7.46 0.00 4.93
CA LEU A 58 6.60 0.80 4.09
C LEU A 58 6.40 2.19 4.70
N VAL A 59 6.54 3.19 3.85
CA VAL A 59 6.37 4.60 4.17
C VAL A 59 5.34 5.19 3.21
N GLY A 60 4.27 5.73 3.78
CA GLY A 60 3.22 6.42 3.05
C GLY A 60 3.63 7.83 2.65
N VAL A 61 3.26 8.24 1.43
CA VAL A 61 3.57 9.56 0.88
C VAL A 61 2.28 10.37 0.68
N GLU A 62 2.20 11.52 1.32
CA GLU A 62 1.07 12.44 1.22
C GLU A 62 1.44 13.68 0.42
N ASP A 63 0.49 14.21 -0.36
CA ASP A 63 0.61 15.53 -0.96
C ASP A 63 -0.03 16.56 -0.03
N ARG A 64 0.78 17.48 0.49
CA ARG A 64 0.39 18.61 1.34
C ARG A 64 0.66 19.90 0.59
N ASP A 65 -0.39 20.49 0.01
CA ASP A 65 -0.30 21.74 -0.75
C ASP A 65 0.75 21.72 -1.87
N GLY A 66 0.86 20.61 -2.60
CA GLY A 66 1.82 20.41 -3.68
C GLY A 66 3.22 19.99 -3.21
N VAL A 67 3.39 19.75 -1.91
CA VAL A 67 4.63 19.21 -1.33
C VAL A 67 4.39 17.75 -0.95
N LEU A 68 5.11 16.84 -1.59
CA LEU A 68 5.07 15.42 -1.25
C LEU A 68 5.85 15.21 0.05
N VAL A 69 5.23 14.65 1.09
CA VAL A 69 5.81 14.48 2.42
C VAL A 69 5.62 13.02 2.89
N PRO A 70 6.64 12.36 3.44
CA PRO A 70 6.47 11.07 4.13
C PRO A 70 5.57 11.26 5.35
N ALA A 71 4.37 10.66 5.33
CA ALA A 71 3.33 10.94 6.32
C ALA A 71 3.26 9.88 7.43
N GLU A 72 3.46 8.60 7.09
CA GLU A 72 3.38 7.47 8.02
C GLU A 72 4.44 6.41 7.68
N CYS A 73 4.92 5.69 8.70
CA CYS A 73 5.84 4.57 8.53
C CYS A 73 5.44 3.40 9.42
N GLU A 74 5.53 2.17 8.92
CA GLU A 74 5.20 0.98 9.72
C GLU A 74 6.27 0.57 10.76
N CYS A 75 7.37 1.34 10.86
CA CYS A 75 8.43 1.00 11.80
C CYS A 75 8.03 1.27 13.27
N PRO A 76 8.64 0.57 14.24
CA PRO A 76 8.33 0.78 15.66
C PRO A 76 8.54 2.24 16.12
N ALA A 77 9.50 2.95 15.54
CA ALA A 77 9.78 4.33 15.94
C ALA A 77 8.64 5.29 15.59
N ASP A 78 7.96 5.11 14.45
CA ASP A 78 6.82 5.94 14.05
C ASP A 78 5.54 5.47 14.79
N LYS A 79 5.37 4.15 14.93
CA LYS A 79 4.23 3.55 15.65
C LYS A 79 4.09 4.01 17.11
N TYR A 80 5.20 4.19 17.81
CA TYR A 80 5.20 4.52 19.24
C TYR A 80 5.62 5.96 19.54
N ASN A 81 5.87 6.79 18.51
CA ASN A 81 6.25 8.19 18.67
C ASN A 81 5.58 9.06 17.61
N GLU A 82 4.61 9.86 18.04
CA GLU A 82 3.87 10.80 17.19
C GLU A 82 4.56 12.17 17.07
N GLU A 83 5.51 12.48 17.96
CA GLU A 83 6.18 13.79 18.01
C GLU A 83 7.37 13.86 17.04
N TYR A 84 8.14 12.77 16.91
CA TYR A 84 9.36 12.73 16.11
C TYR A 84 9.28 11.77 14.93
N ASP A 85 9.60 12.27 13.74
CA ASP A 85 9.68 11.47 12.54
C ASP A 85 10.83 10.47 12.58
N CYS A 86 10.48 9.23 12.26
CA CYS A 86 11.44 8.14 12.24
C CYS A 86 12.52 8.32 11.16
N LYS A 87 13.64 7.62 11.31
CA LYS A 87 14.74 7.67 10.35
C LYS A 87 14.33 7.28 8.92
N HIS A 88 13.30 6.45 8.74
CA HIS A 88 12.84 6.00 7.41
C HIS A 88 12.17 7.14 6.64
N LYS A 89 11.30 7.92 7.30
CA LYS A 89 10.71 9.13 6.73
C LYS A 89 11.79 10.15 6.36
N VAL A 90 12.72 10.39 7.28
CA VAL A 90 13.82 11.33 7.06
C VAL A 90 14.73 10.85 5.92
N ALA A 91 15.04 9.56 5.84
CA ALA A 91 15.81 8.97 4.74
C ALA A 91 15.09 9.08 3.39
N LEU A 92 13.78 8.81 3.35
CA LEU A 92 12.98 8.99 2.13
C LEU A 92 12.99 10.45 1.67
N ALA A 93 12.84 11.40 2.59
CA ALA A 93 12.83 12.82 2.24
C ALA A 93 14.21 13.37 1.83
N THR A 94 15.29 12.89 2.45
CA THR A 94 16.65 13.43 2.26
C THR A 94 17.49 12.68 1.23
N VAL A 95 17.43 11.35 1.22
CA VAL A 95 18.24 10.49 0.35
C VAL A 95 17.44 10.06 -0.88
N GLY A 96 16.17 9.65 -0.69
CA GLY A 96 15.27 9.37 -1.82
C GLY A 96 14.85 10.65 -2.55
N GLY A 97 14.57 11.70 -1.78
CA GLY A 97 14.29 13.04 -2.27
C GLY A 97 13.07 13.12 -3.19
N PRO A 98 12.95 14.21 -3.96
CA PRO A 98 11.82 14.43 -4.86
C PRO A 98 11.64 13.28 -5.88
N VAL A 99 12.72 12.67 -6.36
CA VAL A 99 12.67 11.62 -7.40
C VAL A 99 11.85 10.42 -6.94
N VAL A 100 12.13 9.88 -5.76
CA VAL A 100 11.42 8.68 -5.26
C VAL A 100 9.97 9.03 -4.90
N LEU A 101 9.73 10.22 -4.35
CA LEU A 101 8.40 10.67 -3.95
C LEU A 101 7.50 10.92 -5.15
N GLU A 102 8.00 11.63 -6.15
CA GLU A 102 7.28 11.84 -7.42
C GLU A 102 7.03 10.51 -8.12
N ALA A 103 7.99 9.58 -8.11
CA ALA A 103 7.78 8.25 -8.66
C ALA A 103 6.66 7.47 -7.92
N ALA A 104 6.56 7.62 -6.60
CA ALA A 104 5.51 6.99 -5.81
C ALA A 104 4.12 7.55 -6.13
N VAL A 105 3.99 8.86 -6.35
CA VAL A 105 2.71 9.49 -6.71
C VAL A 105 2.33 9.23 -8.17
N ASN A 106 3.32 9.16 -9.07
CA ASN A 106 3.10 8.84 -10.48
C ASN A 106 2.99 7.32 -10.75
N PHE A 107 3.03 6.48 -9.72
CA PHE A 107 2.89 5.04 -9.89
C PHE A 107 1.52 4.72 -10.51
N PRO A 108 1.46 3.96 -11.62
CA PRO A 108 0.20 3.68 -12.30
C PRO A 108 -0.79 2.99 -11.36
N THR A 109 -1.97 3.58 -11.19
CA THR A 109 -3.10 2.91 -10.55
C THR A 109 -3.80 2.05 -11.60
N PRO A 110 -3.95 0.73 -11.42
CA PRO A 110 -4.82 -0.07 -12.28
C PRO A 110 -6.23 0.51 -12.23
N SER A 111 -6.74 0.97 -13.37
CA SER A 111 -8.04 1.65 -13.47
C SER A 111 -9.16 0.68 -13.09
N GLY A 112 -9.72 0.85 -11.89
CA GLY A 112 -10.88 0.13 -11.39
C GLY A 112 -11.66 1.03 -10.44
N ASN A 113 -12.56 1.84 -11.01
CA ASN A 113 -13.42 2.85 -10.37
C ASN A 113 -12.75 4.14 -9.83
N PRO A 114 -13.07 5.32 -10.41
CA PRO A 114 -12.56 6.63 -10.00
C PRO A 114 -13.30 7.27 -8.81
N GLU A 115 -14.31 6.64 -8.23
CA GLU A 115 -15.07 7.24 -7.12
C GLU A 115 -14.47 6.91 -5.75
N ARG A 116 -13.42 7.66 -5.38
CA ARG A 116 -13.14 7.94 -3.96
C ARG A 116 -12.45 9.30 -3.82
N SER A 117 -13.20 10.36 -4.06
CA SER A 117 -12.71 11.75 -4.07
C SER A 117 -12.55 12.37 -2.68
N ASN A 118 -12.56 11.59 -1.60
CA ASN A 118 -12.40 12.06 -0.21
C ASN A 118 -11.54 11.11 0.63
N ALA A 119 -10.39 10.71 0.10
CA ALA A 119 -9.36 9.97 0.86
C ALA A 119 -8.42 10.98 1.55
N SER A 120 -8.57 11.17 2.86
CA SER A 120 -7.71 12.06 3.66
C SER A 120 -6.50 11.35 4.25
N THR A 121 -6.52 10.02 4.36
CA THR A 121 -5.41 9.24 4.94
C THR A 121 -4.70 8.42 3.86
N VAL A 122 -3.43 8.06 4.10
CA VAL A 122 -2.68 7.23 3.13
C VAL A 122 -3.30 5.83 3.04
N ALA A 123 -3.77 5.27 4.16
CA ALA A 123 -4.57 4.04 4.18
C ALA A 123 -5.80 4.09 3.23
N ASP A 124 -6.45 5.25 3.07
CA ASP A 124 -7.54 5.42 2.11
C ASP A 124 -7.09 5.44 0.65
N LYS A 125 -5.81 5.77 0.40
CA LYS A 125 -5.15 5.76 -0.91
C LYS A 125 -4.55 4.40 -1.25
N LEU A 126 -4.23 3.59 -0.24
CA LEU A 126 -3.78 2.22 -0.40
C LEU A 126 -4.93 1.36 -0.94
N ARG A 127 -4.74 0.78 -2.12
CA ARG A 127 -5.65 -0.24 -2.65
C ARG A 127 -5.11 -1.60 -2.32
N ALA A 128 -5.81 -2.33 -1.45
CA ALA A 128 -5.67 -3.77 -1.39
C ALA A 128 -6.12 -4.34 -2.75
N ASP A 129 -5.41 -5.33 -3.27
CA ASP A 129 -5.68 -6.04 -4.52
C ASP A 129 -6.92 -6.94 -4.46
N GLY A 130 -7.85 -6.65 -3.53
CA GLY A 130 -9.03 -7.43 -3.19
C GLY A 130 -9.59 -8.12 -4.43
N GLY A 131 -9.36 -9.43 -4.48
CA GLY A 131 -9.37 -10.23 -5.71
C GLY A 131 -10.53 -9.90 -6.64
N ALA A 132 -10.25 -9.94 -7.94
CA ALA A 132 -11.21 -9.59 -8.99
C ALA A 132 -12.54 -10.32 -8.80
N THR A 133 -13.59 -9.57 -8.43
CA THR A 133 -14.96 -10.06 -8.58
C THR A 133 -15.27 -10.06 -10.07
N THR A 134 -15.20 -11.23 -10.70
CA THR A 134 -15.73 -11.38 -12.05
C THR A 134 -17.20 -10.96 -12.02
N LYS A 135 -17.58 -10.07 -12.93
CA LYS A 135 -18.93 -9.54 -13.04
C LYS A 135 -19.87 -10.72 -13.28
N ARG A 136 -20.63 -11.13 -12.25
CA ARG A 136 -21.67 -12.16 -12.34
C ARG A 136 -22.62 -11.76 -13.47
N ILE A 137 -22.53 -12.44 -14.60
CA ILE A 137 -23.55 -12.38 -15.64
C ILE A 137 -24.83 -12.90 -14.98
N GLY A 138 -25.89 -12.10 -15.05
CA GLY A 138 -27.14 -12.33 -14.33
C GLY A 138 -27.78 -13.67 -14.68
N GLY A 139 -27.55 -14.67 -13.83
CA GLY A 139 -28.51 -15.73 -13.54
C GLY A 139 -29.08 -15.43 -12.17
N GLU A 140 -30.40 -15.36 -12.05
CA GLU A 140 -31.12 -15.15 -10.81
C GLU A 140 -30.71 -16.21 -9.78
N SER A 141 -29.78 -15.86 -8.88
CA SER A 141 -29.48 -16.71 -7.73
C SER A 141 -30.67 -16.66 -6.80
N LYS A 142 -31.40 -17.78 -6.71
CA LYS A 142 -32.47 -17.97 -5.74
C LYS A 142 -31.96 -17.72 -4.30
N PRO A 143 -32.83 -17.27 -3.37
CA PRO A 143 -32.47 -17.09 -1.97
C PRO A 143 -31.88 -18.38 -1.35
N LEU A 144 -31.00 -18.21 -0.36
CA LEU A 144 -30.30 -19.29 0.35
C LEU A 144 -31.22 -20.25 1.13
N ASP A 145 -32.50 -19.91 1.27
CA ASP A 145 -33.50 -20.68 2.03
C ASP A 145 -34.55 -21.35 1.12
N ALA A 146 -34.14 -21.82 -0.07
CA ALA A 146 -35.02 -22.62 -0.94
C ALA A 146 -34.77 -24.11 -0.67
N GLU A 147 -35.82 -24.85 -0.28
CA GLU A 147 -35.71 -26.24 0.21
C GLU A 147 -35.33 -27.31 -0.84
N GLU A 148 -35.18 -26.98 -2.12
CA GLU A 148 -34.71 -27.93 -3.14
C GLU A 148 -33.89 -27.21 -4.22
N HIS A 149 -32.58 -27.48 -4.23
CA HIS A 149 -31.68 -27.18 -5.34
C HIS A 149 -31.19 -28.53 -5.90
N ASP A 150 -32.06 -29.22 -6.64
CA ASP A 150 -31.83 -30.60 -7.08
C ASP A 150 -30.80 -30.79 -8.22
N GLU A 151 -30.10 -29.73 -8.65
CA GLU A 151 -29.13 -29.86 -9.74
C GLU A 151 -27.83 -29.12 -9.40
N CYS A 152 -26.85 -29.87 -8.89
CA CYS A 152 -25.46 -29.43 -8.82
C CYS A 152 -24.90 -29.31 -10.25
N ASP A 153 -24.74 -28.09 -10.74
CA ASP A 153 -24.14 -27.78 -12.05
C ASP A 153 -22.60 -27.91 -11.99
N CYS A 154 -22.12 -29.15 -11.88
CA CYS A 154 -20.69 -29.49 -11.88
C CYS A 154 -20.18 -29.81 -13.29
N ALA A 155 -20.91 -29.46 -14.35
CA ALA A 155 -20.69 -29.96 -15.70
C ALA A 155 -19.30 -29.63 -16.31
N GLU A 156 -18.60 -28.65 -15.75
CA GLU A 156 -17.24 -28.27 -16.17
C GLU A 156 -16.12 -29.00 -15.40
N LEU A 157 -16.47 -29.81 -14.39
CA LEU A 157 -15.52 -30.61 -13.62
C LEU A 157 -15.53 -32.06 -14.12
N SER A 158 -14.43 -32.78 -13.87
CA SER A 158 -14.38 -34.23 -14.12
C SER A 158 -15.54 -34.92 -13.41
N ASP A 159 -16.17 -35.89 -14.07
CA ASP A 159 -17.37 -36.60 -13.58
C ASP A 159 -17.22 -37.15 -12.14
N ASP A 160 -15.97 -37.44 -11.75
CA ASP A 160 -15.64 -37.99 -10.44
C ASP A 160 -15.51 -36.95 -9.32
N PHE A 161 -15.46 -35.64 -9.58
CA PHE A 161 -15.20 -34.63 -8.53
C PHE A 161 -16.28 -33.55 -8.43
N PRO A 162 -16.98 -33.43 -7.29
CA PRO A 162 -18.01 -32.41 -7.11
C PRO A 162 -17.40 -31.00 -7.00
N CYS A 163 -18.16 -29.97 -7.39
CA CYS A 163 -17.72 -28.59 -7.18
C CYS A 163 -17.72 -28.23 -5.69
N TRP A 164 -16.79 -27.35 -5.30
CA TRP A 164 -16.63 -26.92 -3.90
C TRP A 164 -17.93 -26.40 -3.25
N PRO A 165 -18.77 -25.59 -3.92
CA PRO A 165 -20.07 -25.20 -3.37
C PRO A 165 -20.94 -26.39 -2.97
N CYS A 166 -20.99 -27.46 -3.77
CA CYS A 166 -21.80 -28.64 -3.48
C CYS A 166 -21.30 -29.44 -2.27
N VAL A 167 -19.98 -29.50 -2.07
CA VAL A 167 -19.40 -30.14 -0.87
C VAL A 167 -19.68 -29.30 0.37
N ARG A 168 -19.47 -27.98 0.28
CA ARG A 168 -19.69 -27.06 1.39
C ARG A 168 -21.16 -27.03 1.83
N ASP A 169 -22.07 -27.06 0.88
CA ASP A 169 -23.52 -26.94 1.12
C ASP A 169 -24.16 -28.31 1.43
N GLY A 170 -23.37 -29.41 1.47
CA GLY A 170 -23.82 -30.75 1.85
C GLY A 170 -24.56 -31.51 0.74
N ASN A 171 -24.52 -31.01 -0.49
CA ASN A 171 -25.24 -31.58 -1.63
C ASN A 171 -24.49 -32.76 -2.30
N ARG A 172 -23.16 -32.88 -2.11
CA ARG A 172 -22.34 -34.01 -2.62
C ARG A 172 -21.15 -34.29 -1.69
N GLU A 173 -20.72 -35.54 -1.62
CA GLU A 173 -19.52 -35.97 -0.88
C GLU A 173 -18.30 -36.08 -1.80
N LEU A 174 -17.10 -35.90 -1.24
CA LEU A 174 -15.84 -36.11 -1.96
C LEU A 174 -15.59 -37.62 -2.15
N PRO A 175 -15.08 -38.05 -3.31
CA PRO A 175 -14.62 -39.43 -3.49
C PRO A 175 -13.48 -39.76 -2.51
N GLU A 176 -13.35 -41.03 -2.11
CA GLU A 176 -12.18 -41.55 -1.40
C GLU A 176 -10.91 -41.64 -2.28
#